data_AF-A0A973AFS7-F1
#
_entry.id   AF-A0A973AFS7-F1
#
_cell.length_a   1.000
_cell.length_b   1.000
_cell.length_c   1.000
_cell.angle_alpha   90.00
_cell.angle_beta   90.00
_cell.angle_gamma   90.00
#
_symmetry.space_group_name_H-M   'P 1'
#
loop_
_entity.id
_entity.type
_entity.pdbx_description
1 polymer ?
#
loop_
_entity_poly.entity_id
_entity_poly.type
_entity_poly.pdbx_seq_one_letter_code
_entity_poly.pdbx_strand_id
1 'polypeptide(L)'
;SGGHRLYEQPHLKRLSFIRRTRELGFTLKEVRGLLGLVDGGNYTCAEVRNRTINHLDDVAQKIRDLQKMQRTLKSMAAKCDGGLVPDCPIVDELFSEIR
;
A
#
# COMPACT_ATOMS: atom_id res chain seq x y z
N SER A 1 -40.83 7.37 11.05
CA SER A 1 -39.73 8.28 10.67
C SER A 1 -38.49 7.45 10.40
N GLY A 2 -38.21 7.14 9.13
CA GLY A 2 -37.18 6.16 8.74
C GLY A 2 -35.76 6.73 8.79
N GLY A 3 -34.82 5.97 9.35
CA GLY A 3 -33.43 6.36 9.59
C GLY A 3 -32.53 6.41 8.33
N HIS A 4 -33.01 7.01 7.25
CA HIS A 4 -32.26 7.17 6.01
C HIS A 4 -31.27 8.34 6.12
N ARG A 5 -30.04 8.13 5.65
CA ARG A 5 -29.03 9.20 5.54
C ARG A 5 -29.25 9.96 4.23
N LEU A 6 -29.35 11.27 4.32
CA LEU A 6 -29.40 12.17 3.16
C LEU A 6 -27.99 12.68 2.88
N TYR A 7 -27.54 12.56 1.62
CA TYR A 7 -26.23 12.98 1.18
C TYR A 7 -26.33 14.10 0.14
N GLU A 8 -25.38 15.01 0.16
CA GLU A 8 -25.34 16.21 -0.66
C GLU A 8 -23.98 16.28 -1.37
N GLN A 9 -23.81 17.26 -2.26
CA GLN A 9 -22.58 17.42 -3.04
C GLN A 9 -21.29 17.49 -2.19
N PRO A 10 -21.26 18.14 -1.01
CA PRO A 10 -20.08 18.10 -0.14
C PRO A 10 -19.72 16.68 0.32
N HIS A 11 -20.72 15.85 0.59
CA HIS A 11 -20.52 14.45 0.98
C HIS A 11 -19.91 13.63 -0.18
N LEU A 12 -20.37 13.86 -1.42
CA LEU A 12 -19.77 13.21 -2.60
C LEU A 12 -18.33 13.64 -2.86
N LYS A 13 -18.03 14.95 -2.69
CA LYS A 13 -16.67 15.47 -2.81
C LYS A 13 -15.73 14.83 -1.77
N ARG A 14 -16.18 14.72 -0.53
CA ARG A 14 -15.45 14.04 0.55
C ARG A 14 -15.21 12.56 0.24
N LEU A 15 -16.23 11.86 -0.24
CA LEU A 15 -16.12 10.44 -0.59
C LEU A 15 -15.14 10.21 -1.74
N SER A 16 -15.16 11.10 -2.75
CA SER A 16 -14.23 11.06 -3.88
C SER A 16 -12.79 11.29 -3.45
N PHE A 17 -12.56 12.20 -2.49
CA PHE A 17 -11.26 12.43 -1.88
C PHE A 17 -10.74 11.17 -1.16
N ILE A 18 -11.58 10.56 -0.33
CA ILE A 18 -11.24 9.31 0.38
C ILE A 18 -10.93 8.20 -0.62
N ARG A 19 -11.78 8.03 -1.63
CA ARG A 19 -11.59 6.97 -2.64
C ARG A 19 -10.26 7.12 -3.36
N ARG A 20 -9.96 8.31 -3.90
CA ARG A 20 -8.71 8.56 -4.65
C ARG A 20 -7.47 8.37 -3.79
N THR A 21 -7.48 8.86 -2.55
CA THR A 21 -6.35 8.67 -1.64
C THR A 21 -6.13 7.19 -1.30
N ARG A 22 -7.21 6.41 -1.12
CA ARG A 22 -7.08 4.95 -0.94
C ARG A 22 -6.58 4.22 -2.18
N GLU A 23 -6.99 4.63 -3.38
CA GLU A 23 -6.48 4.09 -4.65
C GLU A 23 -4.96 4.34 -4.80
N LEU A 24 -4.45 5.44 -4.24
CA LEU A 24 -3.02 5.76 -4.19
C LEU A 24 -2.26 5.07 -3.04
N GLY A 25 -2.94 4.18 -2.30
CA GLY A 25 -2.31 3.38 -1.25
C GLY A 25 -2.17 4.07 0.10
N PHE A 26 -2.72 5.28 0.30
CA PHE A 26 -2.73 5.91 1.62
C PHE A 26 -3.52 5.06 2.62
N THR A 27 -2.98 4.90 3.81
CA THR A 27 -3.64 4.22 4.93
C THR A 27 -4.84 5.03 5.42
N LEU A 28 -5.79 4.38 6.11
CA LEU A 28 -6.92 5.09 6.73
C LEU A 28 -6.48 6.14 7.76
N LYS A 29 -5.27 6.01 8.33
CA LYS A 29 -4.70 6.99 9.25
C LYS A 29 -4.28 8.26 8.50
N GLU A 30 -3.59 8.10 7.37
CA GLU A 30 -3.14 9.22 6.55
C GLU A 30 -4.29 9.93 5.85
N VAL A 31 -5.26 9.17 5.33
CA VAL A 31 -6.48 9.76 4.74
C VAL A 31 -7.23 10.61 5.76
N ARG A 32 -7.35 10.16 7.01
CA ARG A 32 -7.93 10.96 8.10
C ARG A 32 -7.12 12.23 8.38
N GLY A 33 -5.79 12.14 8.39
CA GLY A 33 -4.92 13.30 8.56
C GLY A 33 -5.06 14.34 7.44
N LEU A 34 -5.11 13.89 6.19
CA LEU A 34 -5.33 14.75 5.03
C LEU A 34 -6.74 15.37 5.03
N LEU A 35 -7.78 14.59 5.37
CA LEU A 35 -9.14 15.12 5.51
C LEU A 35 -9.22 16.18 6.60
N GLY A 36 -8.62 15.95 7.77
CA GLY A 36 -8.63 16.92 8.86
C GLY A 36 -7.99 18.25 8.48
N LEU A 37 -6.91 18.20 7.70
CA LEU A 37 -6.29 19.41 7.13
C LEU A 37 -7.25 20.15 6.20
N VAL A 38 -7.85 19.44 5.25
CA VAL A 38 -8.76 20.03 4.25
C VAL A 38 -10.03 20.60 4.90
N ASP A 39 -10.62 19.86 5.84
CA ASP A 39 -11.82 20.27 6.57
C ASP A 39 -11.57 21.49 7.47
N GLY A 40 -10.37 21.58 8.05
CA GLY A 40 -9.97 22.70 8.89
C GLY A 40 -9.74 24.01 8.13
N GLY A 41 -9.70 23.97 6.79
CA GLY A 41 -9.63 25.16 5.92
C GLY A 41 -8.30 25.94 5.93
N ASN A 42 -7.42 25.68 6.90
CA ASN A 42 -6.16 26.41 7.12
C ASN A 42 -4.91 25.62 6.73
N TYR A 43 -5.05 24.61 5.88
CA TYR A 43 -3.89 23.84 5.41
C TYR A 43 -3.09 24.63 4.39
N THR A 44 -1.78 24.41 4.41
CA THR A 44 -0.88 24.92 3.36
C THR A 44 -0.61 23.84 2.31
N CYS A 45 -0.35 24.26 1.07
CA CYS A 45 0.15 23.33 0.05
C CYS A 45 1.45 22.64 0.49
N ALA A 46 2.26 23.28 1.34
CA ALA A 46 3.48 22.70 1.89
C ALA A 46 3.21 21.48 2.80
N GLU A 47 2.21 21.55 3.68
CA GLU A 47 1.84 20.43 4.55
C GLU A 47 1.30 19.23 3.77
N VAL A 48 0.44 19.49 2.79
CA VAL A 48 -0.09 18.45 1.90
C VAL A 48 1.06 17.82 1.10
N ARG A 49 1.94 18.64 0.53
CA ARG A 49 3.12 18.17 -0.22
C ARG A 49 4.01 17.29 0.65
N ASN A 50 4.32 17.69 1.88
CA ASN A 50 5.17 16.90 2.78
C ASN A 50 4.57 15.53 3.07
N ARG A 51 3.25 15.45 3.33
CA ARG A 51 2.57 14.16 3.52
C ARG A 51 2.61 13.29 2.27
N THR A 52 2.43 13.89 1.10
CA THR A 52 2.53 13.17 -0.18
C THR A 52 3.94 12.64 -0.43
N ILE A 53 4.99 13.41 -0.11
CA ILE A 53 6.38 12.98 -0.26
C ILE A 53 6.71 11.82 0.69
N ASN A 54 6.29 11.92 1.96
CA ASN A 54 6.52 10.84 2.92
C ASN A 54 5.86 9.52 2.44
N HIS A 55 4.62 9.59 1.95
CA HIS A 55 3.94 8.40 1.40
C HIS A 55 4.62 7.89 0.12
N LEU A 56 5.14 8.79 -0.71
CA LEU A 56 5.92 8.41 -1.89
C LEU A 56 7.19 7.64 -1.50
N ASP A 57 7.88 8.05 -0.45
CA ASP A 57 9.07 7.37 0.06
C ASP A 57 8.73 5.97 0.60
N ASP A 58 7.61 5.83 1.31
CA ASP A 58 7.10 4.53 1.79
C ASP A 58 6.75 3.59 0.62
N VAL A 59 6.08 4.11 -0.41
CA VAL A 59 5.79 3.36 -1.64
C VAL A 59 7.08 2.94 -2.33
N ALA A 60 8.06 3.84 -2.47
CA ALA A 60 9.34 3.54 -3.08
C ALA A 60 10.11 2.46 -2.31
N GLN A 61 10.08 2.50 -0.97
CA GLN A 61 10.66 1.48 -0.13
C GLN A 61 9.99 0.12 -0.35
N LYS A 62 8.64 0.08 -0.34
CA LYS A 62 7.90 -1.15 -0.60
C LYS A 62 8.20 -1.74 -1.98
N ILE A 63 8.36 -0.90 -3.01
CA ILE A 63 8.77 -1.35 -4.34
C ILE A 63 10.15 -2.02 -4.29
N ARG A 64 11.13 -1.41 -3.62
CA ARG A 64 12.48 -2.00 -3.48
C ARG A 64 12.43 -3.36 -2.80
N ASP A 65 11.64 -3.48 -1.74
CA ASP A 65 11.49 -4.72 -0.98
C ASP A 65 10.80 -5.81 -1.81
N LEU A 66 9.71 -5.46 -2.51
CA LEU A 66 9.01 -6.38 -3.41
C LEU A 66 9.90 -6.83 -4.57
N GLN A 67 10.71 -5.94 -5.13
CA GLN A 67 11.69 -6.30 -6.16
C GLN A 67 12.77 -7.24 -5.61
N LYS A 68 13.21 -7.05 -4.36
CA LYS A 68 14.15 -7.98 -3.70
C LYS A 68 13.51 -9.36 -3.53
N MET A 69 12.31 -9.43 -2.98
CA MET A 69 11.55 -10.69 -2.84
C MET A 69 11.36 -11.38 -4.20
N GLN A 70 10.98 -10.62 -5.23
CA GLN A 70 10.80 -11.16 -6.57
C GLN A 70 12.09 -11.76 -7.13
N ARG A 71 13.26 -11.13 -6.91
CA ARG A 71 14.55 -11.69 -7.32
C ARG A 71 14.86 -13.00 -6.60
N THR A 72 14.64 -13.06 -5.29
CA THR A 72 14.82 -14.28 -4.50
C THR A 72 13.92 -15.41 -5.02
N LEU A 73 12.63 -15.14 -5.17
CA LEU A 73 11.66 -16.12 -5.69
C LEU A 73 12.02 -16.61 -7.10
N LYS A 74 12.46 -15.71 -7.98
CA LYS A 74 12.95 -16.08 -9.32
C LYS A 74 14.18 -17.00 -9.25
N SER A 75 15.13 -16.69 -8.37
CA SER A 75 16.33 -17.51 -8.19
C SER A 75 15.99 -18.90 -7.66
N MET A 76 15.05 -19.01 -6.73
CA MET A 76 14.60 -20.29 -6.18
C MET A 76 13.88 -21.12 -7.25
N ALA A 77 12.95 -20.49 -7.98
CA ALA A 77 12.21 -21.14 -9.05
C ALA A 77 13.14 -21.66 -10.16
N ALA A 78 14.20 -20.93 -10.51
CA ALA A 78 15.16 -21.35 -11.53
C ALA A 78 16.00 -22.58 -11.12
N LYS A 79 16.10 -22.90 -9.83
CA LYS A 79 16.81 -24.08 -9.31
C LYS A 79 15.95 -25.35 -9.33
N CYS A 80 14.63 -25.23 -9.51
CA CYS A 80 13.70 -26.34 -9.50
C CYS A 80 13.20 -26.61 -10.93
N ASP A 81 13.33 -27.85 -11.40
CA ASP A 81 12.90 -28.28 -12.72
C ASP A 81 11.42 -28.70 -12.78
N GLY A 82 10.75 -28.76 -11.62
CA GLY A 82 9.34 -29.18 -11.50
C GLY A 82 9.13 -30.69 -11.63
N GLY A 83 10.16 -31.50 -11.37
CA GLY A 83 10.06 -32.96 -11.38
C GLY A 83 9.12 -33.54 -10.31
N LEU A 84 8.83 -34.85 -10.43
CA LEU A 84 7.97 -35.61 -9.51
C LEU A 84 8.72 -36.20 -8.31
N VAL A 85 9.96 -35.75 -8.08
CA VAL A 85 10.85 -36.28 -7.04
C VAL A 85 10.56 -35.64 -5.67
N PRO A 86 10.85 -36.34 -4.55
CA PRO A 86 10.62 -35.80 -3.22
C PRO A 86 11.60 -34.68 -2.83
N ASP A 87 12.75 -34.60 -3.51
CA ASP A 87 13.79 -33.59 -3.25
C ASP A 87 13.49 -32.31 -4.06
N CYS A 88 13.12 -31.24 -3.37
CA CYS A 88 12.73 -29.98 -3.99
C CYS A 88 13.71 -28.86 -3.60
N PRO A 89 14.53 -28.35 -4.55
CA PRO A 89 15.51 -27.29 -4.28
C PRO A 89 14.90 -26.00 -3.70
N ILE A 90 13.62 -25.73 -3.98
CA ILE A 90 12.88 -24.60 -3.38
C ILE A 90 12.67 -24.82 -1.88
N VAL A 91 12.27 -26.04 -1.49
CA VAL A 91 12.03 -26.42 -0.10
C VAL A 91 13.35 -26.41 0.68
N ASP A 92 14.42 -26.94 0.08
CA ASP A 92 15.76 -26.95 0.69
C ASP A 92 16.27 -25.52 0.96
N GLU A 93 16.12 -24.60 0.00
CA GLU A 93 16.51 -23.19 0.19
C GLU A 93 15.70 -22.53 1.33
N LEU A 94 14.39 -22.79 1.41
CA LEU A 94 13.53 -22.25 2.47
C LEU A 94 13.95 -22.74 3.87
N PHE A 95 14.44 -23.96 3.98
CA PHE A 95 14.98 -24.48 5.24
C PHE A 95 16.36 -23.89 5.58
N SER A 96 17.13 -23.45 4.58
CA SER A 96 18.49 -22.93 4.77
C SER A 96 18.57 -21.52 5.39
N GLU A 97 17.48 -20.73 5.37
CA GLU A 97 17.42 -19.40 5.98
C GLU A 97 17.24 -19.42 7.52
N ILE A 98 17.04 -20.59 8.13
CA ILE A 98 17.07 -20.74 9.61
C ILE A 98 18.54 -20.79 10.06
N ARG A 99 19.17 -19.63 10.23
CA ARG A 99 20.48 -19.52 10.87
C ARG A 99 20.52 -18.37 11.88
#